data_AF-A0A6L6VJK5-F1
#
_entry.id   AF-A0A6L6VJK5-F1
#
_cell.length_a   1.000
_cell.length_b   1.000
_cell.length_c   1.000
_cell.angle_alpha   90.00
_cell.angle_beta   90.00
_cell.angle_gamma   90.00
#
_symmetry.space_group_name_H-M   'P 1'
#
loop_
_entity.id
_entity.type
_entity.pdbx_description
1 polymer ?
#
loop_
_entity_poly.entity_id
_entity_poly.type
_entity_poly.pdbx_seq_one_letter_code
_entity_poly.pdbx_strand_id
1 'polypeptide(L)'
;MRDCHIQVAKYQRDEVRLPNESRRDIFSKAKTNRKRLKDGLAANEDPTPIGQRTQGSYAMRTMIVNSDEDYDIDDGVYFKKEDLVGPNGGDKTSLAAREMVCDALQDKRFNDEPEVLKNCVRVYYNEGYHIDVPVYRHVVVEDPWTGKEEDHYELASSVWKKSDALAVTSWFQDFNKDNCGNASKNGDSGQFVEVVRLLKAFARSRNSWKGMISNGLVISKLVADHWVEVADRDDKALRDVAKAIRDKLAWNQAVEHPVLDENIIAHGNAKAKFLHDKLDEKLKHLDVLDNSECDHATAMSAWDKFFATDWFSGQPEPDGARSLAQKVGPAVKRGETRYA
;
A
#
# COMPACT_ATOMS: atom_id res chain seq x y z
N MET A 1 19.76 -0.99 -22.56
CA MET A 1 18.29 -0.99 -22.52
C MET A 1 17.68 0.15 -23.33
N ARG A 2 16.85 -0.18 -24.34
CA ARG A 2 15.94 0.74 -25.03
C ARG A 2 15.12 1.52 -24.02
N ASP A 3 14.96 2.80 -24.27
CA ASP A 3 14.19 3.70 -23.41
C ASP A 3 12.69 3.47 -23.60
N CYS A 4 12.02 3.04 -22.52
CA CYS A 4 10.57 2.85 -22.44
C CYS A 4 9.94 3.73 -21.35
N HIS A 5 10.65 4.76 -20.88
CA HIS A 5 10.23 5.57 -19.73
C HIS A 5 8.81 6.12 -19.89
N ILE A 6 8.50 6.74 -21.03
CA ILE A 6 7.19 7.37 -21.28
C ILE A 6 6.06 6.35 -21.15
N GLN A 7 6.22 5.15 -21.69
CA GLN A 7 5.20 4.11 -21.64
C GLN A 7 5.05 3.51 -20.24
N VAL A 8 6.15 3.26 -19.53
CA VAL A 8 6.11 2.75 -18.14
C VAL A 8 5.50 3.79 -17.19
N ALA A 9 5.89 5.06 -17.30
CA ALA A 9 5.32 6.16 -16.51
C ALA A 9 3.82 6.33 -16.79
N LYS A 10 3.41 6.20 -18.06
CA LYS A 10 2.00 6.26 -18.46
C LYS A 10 1.21 5.07 -17.92
N TYR A 11 1.73 3.84 -18.01
CA TYR A 11 1.11 2.64 -17.43
C TYR A 11 0.95 2.79 -15.91
N GLN A 12 2.00 3.27 -15.23
CA GLN A 12 1.97 3.53 -13.80
C GLN A 12 0.82 4.48 -13.41
N ARG A 13 0.65 5.56 -14.16
CA ARG A 13 -0.35 6.59 -13.87
C ARG A 13 -1.77 6.18 -14.24
N ASP A 14 -1.93 5.55 -15.39
CA ASP A 14 -3.24 5.33 -16.02
C ASP A 14 -3.86 3.97 -15.62
N GLU A 15 -3.03 2.93 -15.45
CA GLU A 15 -3.51 1.55 -15.19
C GLU A 15 -3.22 1.09 -13.75
N VAL A 16 -2.12 1.54 -13.14
CA VAL A 16 -1.68 1.02 -11.84
C VAL A 16 -2.12 1.90 -10.68
N ARG A 17 -1.89 3.21 -10.76
CA ARG A 17 -2.16 4.14 -9.65
C ARG A 17 -3.66 4.32 -9.47
N LEU A 18 -4.13 4.14 -8.24
CA LEU A 18 -5.54 4.44 -7.94
C LEU A 18 -5.83 5.95 -8.14
N PRO A 19 -6.84 6.33 -8.95
CA PRO A 19 -7.18 7.72 -9.20
C PRO A 19 -7.52 8.51 -7.94
N ASN A 20 -7.25 9.82 -7.96
CA ASN A 20 -7.50 10.71 -6.82
C ASN A 20 -8.99 10.80 -6.44
N GLU A 21 -9.89 10.65 -7.40
CA GLU A 21 -11.33 10.63 -7.15
C GLU A 21 -11.75 9.39 -6.36
N SER A 22 -11.35 8.20 -6.83
CA SER A 22 -11.58 6.94 -6.12
C SER A 22 -10.99 6.97 -4.72
N ARG A 23 -9.77 7.49 -4.55
CA ARG A 23 -9.14 7.66 -3.23
C ARG A 23 -9.94 8.57 -2.30
N ARG A 24 -10.46 9.69 -2.81
CA ARG A 24 -11.26 10.64 -2.01
C ARG A 24 -12.59 10.01 -1.59
N ASP A 25 -13.24 9.28 -2.49
CA ASP A 25 -14.46 8.55 -2.20
C ASP A 25 -14.25 7.53 -1.08
N ILE A 26 -13.28 6.63 -1.27
CA ILE A 26 -12.82 5.62 -0.30
C ILE A 26 -12.54 6.24 1.08
N PHE A 27 -11.82 7.38 1.12
CA PHE A 27 -11.53 8.06 2.39
C PHE A 27 -12.75 8.72 3.05
N SER A 28 -13.75 9.14 2.27
CA SER A 28 -14.99 9.69 2.82
C SER A 28 -15.75 8.61 3.62
N LYS A 29 -15.71 7.36 3.16
CA LYS A 29 -16.29 6.20 3.86
C LYS A 29 -15.54 5.91 5.16
N ALA A 30 -14.21 5.96 5.16
CA ALA A 30 -13.41 5.86 6.40
C ALA A 30 -13.79 6.95 7.41
N LYS A 31 -13.98 8.20 6.99
CA LYS A 31 -14.46 9.28 7.87
C LYS A 31 -15.84 9.00 8.47
N THR A 32 -16.75 8.43 7.68
CA THR A 32 -18.06 8.01 8.17
C THR A 32 -17.93 6.91 9.22
N ASN A 33 -17.09 5.89 8.98
CA ASN A 33 -16.79 4.84 9.97
C ASN A 33 -16.18 5.41 11.24
N ARG A 34 -15.28 6.38 11.14
CA ARG A 34 -14.69 7.04 12.31
C ARG A 34 -15.73 7.69 13.20
N LYS A 35 -16.69 8.40 12.59
CA LYS A 35 -17.81 9.01 13.33
C LYS A 35 -18.67 7.93 13.98
N ARG A 36 -19.05 6.90 13.23
CA ARG A 36 -19.86 5.78 13.74
C ARG A 36 -19.20 5.14 14.95
N LEU A 37 -17.92 4.79 14.85
CA LEU A 37 -17.18 4.18 15.96
C LEU A 37 -17.17 5.08 17.20
N LYS A 38 -16.93 6.38 17.04
CA LYS A 38 -16.97 7.33 18.17
C LYS A 38 -18.34 7.42 18.81
N ASP A 39 -19.40 7.52 18.00
CA ASP A 39 -20.77 7.59 18.51
C ASP A 39 -21.17 6.29 19.22
N GLY A 40 -20.78 5.13 18.66
CA GLY A 40 -21.07 3.81 19.22
C GLY A 40 -20.34 3.55 20.53
N LEU A 41 -19.04 3.87 20.61
CA LEU A 41 -18.27 3.77 21.86
C LEU A 41 -18.90 4.65 22.95
N ALA A 42 -19.29 5.88 22.62
CA ALA A 42 -19.94 6.77 23.57
C ALA A 42 -21.31 6.24 24.03
N ALA A 43 -22.11 5.68 23.11
CA ALA A 43 -23.42 5.11 23.43
C ALA A 43 -23.33 3.86 24.32
N ASN A 44 -22.23 3.10 24.19
CA ASN A 44 -21.95 1.91 25.00
C ASN A 44 -21.26 2.24 26.33
N GLU A 45 -20.98 3.52 26.61
CA GLU A 45 -20.16 3.95 27.76
C GLU A 45 -18.74 3.33 27.74
N ASP A 46 -18.23 3.01 26.55
CA ASP A 46 -16.88 2.50 26.32
C ASP A 46 -15.82 3.62 26.32
N PRO A 47 -14.54 3.28 26.48
CA PRO A 47 -13.43 4.23 26.41
C PRO A 47 -13.44 5.13 25.17
N THR A 48 -13.08 6.40 25.36
CA THR A 48 -12.89 7.34 24.24
C THR A 48 -11.52 7.10 23.59
N PRO A 49 -11.44 6.90 22.26
CA PRO A 49 -10.16 6.73 21.58
C PRO A 49 -9.36 8.03 21.55
N ILE A 50 -8.04 7.95 21.74
CA ILE A 50 -7.10 9.07 21.61
C ILE A 50 -6.85 9.46 20.14
N GLY A 51 -7.17 8.58 19.20
CA GLY A 51 -6.97 8.86 17.79
C GLY A 51 -7.57 7.82 16.85
N GLN A 52 -7.78 8.24 15.60
CA GLN A 52 -8.09 7.37 14.47
C GLN A 52 -7.24 7.80 13.28
N ARG A 53 -6.53 6.85 12.66
CA ARG A 53 -5.55 7.13 11.62
C ARG A 53 -5.55 6.05 10.54
N THR A 54 -5.67 6.50 9.29
CA THR A 54 -5.43 5.66 8.13
C THR A 54 -3.97 5.24 8.10
N GLN A 55 -3.72 3.99 7.77
CA GLN A 55 -2.38 3.41 7.67
C GLN A 55 -2.25 2.62 6.35
N GLY A 56 -1.21 1.80 6.24
CA GLY A 56 -1.08 0.84 5.15
C GLY A 56 -0.95 1.50 3.76
N SER A 57 -1.43 0.80 2.74
CA SER A 57 -1.22 1.22 1.35
C SER A 57 -1.94 2.52 0.99
N TYR A 58 -3.05 2.83 1.66
CA TYR A 58 -3.75 4.09 1.49
C TYR A 58 -2.88 5.27 1.96
N ALA A 59 -2.35 5.20 3.19
CA ALA A 59 -1.56 6.26 3.80
C ALA A 59 -0.17 6.41 3.16
N MET A 60 0.48 5.30 2.81
CA MET A 60 1.76 5.28 2.07
C MET A 60 1.62 5.64 0.59
N ARG A 61 0.41 5.96 0.11
CA ARG A 61 0.12 6.25 -1.31
C ARG A 61 0.40 5.09 -2.26
N THR A 62 0.63 3.86 -1.80
CA THR A 62 0.96 2.71 -2.67
C THR A 62 -0.24 1.86 -3.09
N MET A 63 -1.47 2.27 -2.77
CA MET A 63 -2.69 1.59 -3.24
C MET A 63 -2.75 1.59 -4.77
N ILE A 64 -3.00 0.41 -5.36
CA ILE A 64 -3.08 0.20 -6.82
C ILE A 64 -4.52 -0.13 -7.21
N VAL A 65 -4.86 0.07 -8.49
CA VAL A 65 -6.12 -0.41 -9.08
C VAL A 65 -6.21 -1.93 -8.92
N ASN A 66 -7.38 -2.43 -8.53
CA ASN A 66 -7.65 -3.86 -8.40
C ASN A 66 -8.88 -4.19 -9.25
N SER A 67 -8.78 -5.15 -10.17
CA SER A 67 -9.86 -5.52 -11.10
C SER A 67 -11.11 -6.05 -10.38
N ASP A 68 -10.93 -6.61 -9.19
CA ASP A 68 -12.01 -7.14 -8.36
C ASP A 68 -12.67 -6.06 -7.48
N GLU A 69 -12.22 -4.80 -7.57
CA GLU A 69 -12.62 -3.67 -6.69
C GLU A 69 -12.49 -3.94 -5.18
N ASP A 70 -11.78 -5.02 -4.82
CA ASP A 70 -11.37 -5.44 -3.49
C ASP A 70 -10.25 -4.49 -2.98
N TYR A 71 -10.68 -3.29 -2.59
CA TYR A 71 -9.84 -2.28 -1.95
C TYR A 71 -9.90 -2.43 -0.43
N ASP A 72 -8.74 -2.33 0.20
CA ASP A 72 -8.60 -2.39 1.65
C ASP A 72 -8.13 -1.03 2.18
N ILE A 73 -8.92 -0.43 3.07
CA ILE A 73 -8.46 0.69 3.90
C ILE A 73 -8.21 0.18 5.31
N ASP A 74 -6.95 0.21 5.73
CA ASP A 74 -6.61 0.13 7.13
C ASP A 74 -6.83 1.51 7.80
N ASP A 75 -7.80 1.60 8.71
CA ASP A 75 -8.10 2.82 9.49
C ASP A 75 -8.09 2.53 11.00
N GLY A 76 -6.90 2.55 11.58
CA GLY A 76 -6.66 2.15 12.96
C GLY A 76 -7.29 3.09 13.99
N VAL A 77 -7.79 2.51 15.08
CA VAL A 77 -8.25 3.22 16.27
C VAL A 77 -7.27 3.03 17.42
N TYR A 78 -7.00 4.10 18.17
CA TYR A 78 -5.97 4.14 19.19
C TYR A 78 -6.60 4.52 20.53
N PHE A 79 -6.28 3.75 21.57
CA PHE A 79 -6.68 3.99 22.95
C PHE A 79 -5.45 4.14 23.83
N LYS A 80 -5.61 4.71 25.02
CA LYS A 80 -4.63 4.52 26.09
C LYS A 80 -4.77 3.11 26.65
N LYS A 81 -3.67 2.46 27.04
CA LYS A 81 -3.71 1.11 27.64
C LYS A 81 -4.56 1.10 28.92
N GLU A 82 -4.38 2.13 29.73
CA GLU A 82 -5.01 2.38 31.03
C GLU A 82 -6.52 2.63 30.94
N ASP A 83 -7.03 3.02 29.77
CA ASP A 83 -8.48 3.12 29.52
C ASP A 83 -9.07 1.75 29.12
N LEU A 84 -8.25 0.83 28.61
CA LEU A 84 -8.68 -0.51 28.18
C LEU A 84 -8.65 -1.49 29.37
N VAL A 85 -9.59 -1.29 30.30
CA VAL A 85 -9.72 -2.11 31.52
C VAL A 85 -10.86 -3.13 31.35
N GLY A 86 -10.63 -4.36 31.79
CA GLY A 86 -11.62 -5.43 31.86
C GLY A 86 -12.48 -5.37 33.12
N PRO A 87 -13.53 -6.20 33.23
CA PRO A 87 -14.51 -6.13 34.31
C PRO A 87 -13.93 -6.34 35.72
N ASN A 88 -12.78 -7.01 35.83
CA ASN A 88 -12.11 -7.29 37.10
C ASN A 88 -10.94 -6.31 37.39
N GLY A 89 -10.85 -5.18 36.68
CA GLY A 89 -9.81 -4.18 36.89
C GLY A 89 -8.44 -4.48 36.27
N GLY A 90 -8.27 -5.62 35.60
CA GLY A 90 -7.07 -5.94 34.82
C GLY A 90 -7.14 -5.46 33.37
N ASP A 91 -6.04 -5.57 32.63
CA ASP A 91 -5.99 -5.25 31.19
C ASP A 91 -7.10 -5.96 30.40
N LYS A 92 -7.81 -5.22 29.54
CA LYS A 92 -8.70 -5.80 28.53
C LYS A 92 -7.87 -6.65 27.57
N THR A 93 -8.36 -7.85 27.26
CA THR A 93 -7.68 -8.76 26.31
C THR A 93 -7.72 -8.18 24.90
N SER A 94 -6.80 -8.61 24.03
CA SER A 94 -6.78 -8.14 22.64
C SER A 94 -8.06 -8.52 21.89
N LEU A 95 -8.65 -9.69 22.18
CA LEU A 95 -9.94 -10.09 21.62
C LEU A 95 -11.08 -9.19 22.12
N ALA A 96 -11.19 -8.98 23.44
CA ALA A 96 -12.25 -8.15 24.01
C ALA A 96 -12.16 -6.68 23.55
N ALA A 97 -10.94 -6.17 23.27
CA ALA A 97 -10.77 -4.85 22.67
C ALA A 97 -11.26 -4.78 21.22
N ARG A 98 -11.08 -5.85 20.42
CA ARG A 98 -11.65 -5.93 19.08
C ARG A 98 -13.17 -6.12 19.12
N GLU A 99 -13.70 -6.95 20.01
CA GLU A 99 -15.15 -7.14 20.19
C GLU A 99 -15.83 -5.81 20.57
N MET A 100 -15.29 -5.07 21.54
CA MET A 100 -15.76 -3.73 21.91
C MET A 100 -15.84 -2.78 20.70
N VAL A 101 -14.81 -2.75 19.87
CA VAL A 101 -14.78 -1.92 18.65
C VAL A 101 -15.78 -2.42 17.61
N CYS A 102 -15.98 -3.73 17.50
CA CYS A 102 -16.97 -4.35 16.62
C CYS A 102 -18.39 -3.97 17.03
N ASP A 103 -18.71 -4.11 18.31
CA ASP A 103 -20.01 -3.75 18.88
C ASP A 103 -20.32 -2.27 18.66
N ALA A 104 -19.34 -1.39 18.87
CA ALA A 104 -19.46 0.04 18.61
C ALA A 104 -19.58 0.41 17.12
N LEU A 105 -19.20 -0.50 16.20
CA LEU A 105 -19.35 -0.32 14.76
C LEU A 105 -20.67 -0.86 14.23
N GLN A 106 -21.44 -1.62 15.01
CA GLN A 106 -22.71 -2.19 14.56
C GLN A 106 -23.68 -1.12 14.07
N ASP A 107 -24.34 -1.39 12.94
CA ASP A 107 -25.28 -0.46 12.32
C ASP A 107 -26.28 -1.20 11.43
N LYS A 108 -27.57 -0.95 11.63
CA LYS A 108 -28.66 -1.56 10.86
C LYS A 108 -28.63 -1.22 9.37
N ARG A 109 -27.82 -0.23 8.96
CA ARG A 109 -27.63 0.16 7.55
C ARG A 109 -26.66 -0.75 6.80
N PHE A 110 -25.88 -1.58 7.51
CA PHE A 110 -25.01 -2.55 6.85
C PHE A 110 -25.80 -3.75 6.36
N ASN A 111 -25.43 -4.25 5.18
CA ASN A 111 -25.94 -5.51 4.67
C ASN A 111 -25.25 -6.69 5.36
N ASP A 112 -23.95 -6.58 5.58
CA ASP A 112 -23.13 -7.53 6.33
C ASP A 112 -22.62 -6.85 7.60
N GLU A 113 -22.81 -7.50 8.75
CA GLU A 113 -22.35 -7.00 10.03
C GLU A 113 -20.82 -6.89 10.07
N PRO A 114 -20.26 -5.90 10.79
CA PRO A 114 -18.83 -5.87 11.08
C PRO A 114 -18.34 -7.19 11.71
N GLU A 115 -17.14 -7.62 11.33
CA GLU A 115 -16.57 -8.92 11.72
C GLU A 115 -15.27 -8.74 12.50
N VAL A 116 -15.12 -9.45 13.61
CA VAL A 116 -13.84 -9.54 14.34
C VAL A 116 -12.91 -10.52 13.63
N LEU A 117 -11.84 -10.00 13.02
CA LEU A 117 -10.75 -10.79 12.45
C LEU A 117 -9.53 -10.84 13.39
N LYS A 118 -8.52 -11.61 12.99
CA LYS A 118 -7.29 -11.81 13.80
C LYS A 118 -6.58 -10.51 14.18
N ASN A 119 -6.55 -9.51 13.29
CA ASN A 119 -5.75 -8.29 13.44
C ASN A 119 -6.59 -7.00 13.40
N CYS A 120 -7.88 -7.08 13.15
CA CYS A 120 -8.74 -5.93 12.91
C CYS A 120 -10.20 -6.29 13.13
N VAL A 121 -11.06 -5.27 13.18
CA VAL A 121 -12.49 -5.40 12.90
C VAL A 121 -12.71 -4.98 11.45
N ARG A 122 -13.34 -5.83 10.64
CA ARG A 122 -13.62 -5.54 9.23
C ARG A 122 -15.04 -5.02 9.07
N VAL A 123 -15.19 -3.92 8.34
CA VAL A 123 -16.49 -3.36 7.94
C VAL A 123 -16.64 -3.52 6.43
N TYR A 124 -17.71 -4.20 6.02
CA TYR A 124 -18.01 -4.51 4.63
C TYR A 124 -18.84 -3.41 3.96
N TYR A 125 -18.55 -3.14 2.69
CA TYR A 125 -19.32 -2.22 1.86
C TYR A 125 -19.72 -2.89 0.55
N ASN A 126 -20.91 -2.54 0.06
CA ASN A 126 -21.53 -3.18 -1.10
C ASN A 126 -20.74 -2.98 -2.40
N GLU A 127 -19.93 -1.93 -2.49
CA GLU A 127 -19.12 -1.66 -3.69
C GLU A 127 -17.79 -2.46 -3.70
N GLY A 128 -17.75 -3.61 -3.01
CA GLY A 128 -16.67 -4.60 -3.12
C GLY A 128 -15.42 -4.34 -2.27
N TYR A 129 -15.34 -3.18 -1.59
CA TYR A 129 -14.22 -2.84 -0.71
C TYR A 129 -14.58 -3.03 0.77
N HIS A 130 -13.56 -3.11 1.61
CA HIS A 130 -13.71 -3.21 3.05
C HIS A 130 -12.82 -2.20 3.79
N ILE A 131 -13.24 -1.84 4.99
CA ILE A 131 -12.47 -1.00 5.91
C ILE A 131 -12.07 -1.87 7.09
N ASP A 132 -10.78 -2.12 7.20
CA ASP A 132 -10.18 -2.81 8.33
C ASP A 132 -9.86 -1.78 9.41
N VAL A 133 -10.34 -2.02 10.63
CA VAL A 133 -10.14 -1.18 11.80
C VAL A 133 -9.26 -1.94 12.80
N PRO A 134 -7.92 -1.90 12.65
CA PRO A 134 -7.00 -2.40 13.67
C PRO A 134 -7.16 -1.61 14.98
N VAL A 135 -7.11 -2.33 16.10
CA VAL A 135 -7.26 -1.72 17.43
C VAL A 135 -5.89 -1.64 18.09
N TYR A 136 -5.46 -0.43 18.41
CA TYR A 136 -4.19 -0.17 19.06
C TYR A 136 -4.36 0.37 20.47
N ARG A 137 -3.36 0.08 21.31
CA ARG A 137 -3.17 0.78 22.58
C ARG A 137 -1.81 1.44 22.63
N HIS A 138 -1.79 2.66 23.16
CA HIS A 138 -0.57 3.38 23.53
C HIS A 138 -0.17 2.93 24.93
N VAL A 139 1.08 2.53 25.07
CA VAL A 139 1.66 2.03 26.32
C VAL A 139 2.77 2.99 26.71
N VAL A 140 2.68 3.55 27.91
CA VAL A 140 3.77 4.31 28.53
C VAL A 140 4.35 3.44 29.64
N VAL A 141 5.67 3.24 29.61
CA VAL A 141 6.43 2.49 30.60
C VAL A 141 7.47 3.42 31.19
N GLU A 142 7.44 3.59 32.50
CA GLU A 142 8.50 4.30 33.22
C GLU A 142 9.60 3.30 33.59
N ASP A 143 10.85 3.61 33.23
CA ASP A 143 12.02 2.88 33.70
C ASP A 143 12.16 3.06 35.22
N PRO A 144 12.04 1.98 36.02
CA PRO A 144 12.07 2.09 37.48
C PRO A 144 13.40 2.59 38.07
N TRP A 145 14.49 2.52 37.30
CA TRP A 145 15.84 2.91 37.73
C TRP A 145 16.21 4.30 37.26
N THR A 146 15.80 4.70 36.05
CA THR A 146 16.14 6.01 35.47
C THR A 146 15.03 7.04 35.59
N GLY A 147 13.80 6.61 35.88
CA GLY A 147 12.59 7.45 35.85
C GLY A 147 12.25 7.96 34.45
N LYS A 148 12.89 7.41 33.41
CA LYS A 148 12.67 7.81 32.02
C LYS A 148 11.42 7.11 31.50
N GLU A 149 10.51 7.88 30.95
CA GLU A 149 9.37 7.34 30.22
C GLU A 149 9.80 6.88 28.82
N GLU A 150 9.39 5.67 28.48
CA GLU A 150 9.43 5.14 27.12
C GLU A 150 8.02 4.75 26.71
N ASP A 151 7.66 5.02 25.46
CA ASP A 151 6.35 4.72 24.95
C ASP A 151 6.38 3.86 23.68
N HIS A 152 5.33 3.08 23.49
CA HIS A 152 5.14 2.28 22.28
C HIS A 152 3.67 2.00 22.02
N TYR A 153 3.39 1.52 20.82
CA TYR A 153 2.07 1.06 20.42
C TYR A 153 2.01 -0.46 20.34
N GLU A 154 0.87 -1.02 20.73
CA GLU A 154 0.57 -2.44 20.59
C GLU A 154 -0.72 -2.62 19.80
N LEU A 155 -0.69 -3.51 18.82
CA LEU A 155 -1.84 -3.97 18.07
C LEU A 155 -2.54 -5.10 18.84
N ALA A 156 -3.87 -5.02 18.92
CA ALA A 156 -4.70 -6.14 19.31
C ALA A 156 -4.71 -7.20 18.20
N SER A 157 -3.77 -8.14 18.25
CA SER A 157 -3.75 -9.35 17.41
C SER A 157 -4.25 -10.57 18.23
N SER A 158 -3.84 -11.79 17.92
CA SER A 158 -4.11 -12.96 18.79
C SER A 158 -3.69 -12.72 20.24
N VAL A 159 -2.66 -11.89 20.43
CA VAL A 159 -2.27 -11.23 21.68
C VAL A 159 -1.96 -9.76 21.37
N TRP A 160 -1.82 -8.93 22.40
CA TRP A 160 -1.21 -7.61 22.23
C TRP A 160 0.23 -7.77 21.71
N LYS A 161 0.53 -7.18 20.55
CA LYS A 161 1.85 -7.24 19.92
C LYS A 161 2.34 -5.83 19.63
N LYS A 162 3.59 -5.52 19.98
CA LYS A 162 4.26 -4.27 19.57
C LYS A 162 4.11 -4.06 18.06
N SER A 163 3.57 -2.92 17.66
CA SER A 163 3.27 -2.58 16.28
C SER A 163 3.00 -1.09 16.15
N ASP A 164 3.75 -0.39 15.30
CA ASP A 164 3.58 1.04 15.05
C ASP A 164 3.40 1.32 13.55
N ALA A 165 2.14 1.29 13.11
CA ALA A 165 1.81 1.51 11.71
C ALA A 165 1.95 2.98 11.27
N LEU A 166 1.95 3.92 12.22
CA LEU A 166 2.18 5.34 11.95
C LEU A 166 3.65 5.59 11.68
N ALA A 167 4.55 5.01 12.49
CA ALA A 167 5.98 5.07 12.24
C ALA A 167 6.36 4.41 10.91
N VAL A 168 5.72 3.29 10.53
CA VAL A 168 5.93 2.68 9.20
C VAL A 168 5.47 3.62 8.08
N THR A 169 4.33 4.31 8.27
CA THR A 169 3.84 5.29 7.29
C THR A 169 4.81 6.46 7.13
N SER A 170 5.28 7.02 8.25
CA SER A 170 6.26 8.12 8.25
C SER A 170 7.57 7.70 7.58
N TRP A 171 8.13 6.55 7.98
CA TRP A 171 9.33 5.99 7.35
C TRP A 171 9.21 5.93 5.83
N PHE A 172 8.09 5.40 5.31
CA PHE A 172 7.91 5.27 3.86
C PHE A 172 7.82 6.64 3.16
N GLN A 173 7.08 7.58 3.75
CA GLN A 173 6.88 8.92 3.20
C GLN A 173 8.18 9.74 3.22
N ASP A 174 8.92 9.67 4.32
CA ASP A 174 10.23 10.32 4.47
C ASP A 174 11.24 9.71 3.51
N PHE A 175 11.28 8.38 3.39
CA PHE A 175 12.14 7.70 2.41
C PHE A 175 11.88 8.21 0.98
N ASN A 176 10.61 8.27 0.56
CA ASN A 176 10.25 8.78 -0.76
C ASN A 176 10.68 10.24 -0.96
N LYS A 177 10.43 11.08 0.05
CA LYS A 177 10.75 12.52 0.01
C LYS A 177 12.25 12.76 -0.08
N ASP A 178 13.03 12.00 0.68
CA ASP A 178 14.46 12.25 0.85
C ASP A 178 15.31 11.59 -0.26
N ASN A 179 14.76 10.60 -0.98
CA ASN A 179 15.47 9.81 -1.99
C ASN A 179 14.92 9.93 -3.42
N CYS A 180 14.00 10.87 -3.69
CA CYS A 180 13.46 11.09 -5.05
C CYS A 180 13.32 12.59 -5.36
N GLY A 181 13.94 13.03 -6.46
CA GLY A 181 13.90 14.42 -6.92
C GLY A 181 12.50 14.88 -7.38
N ASN A 182 11.64 13.95 -7.81
CA ASN A 182 10.28 14.23 -8.27
C ASN A 182 9.20 13.98 -7.18
N ALA A 183 9.60 13.83 -5.91
CA ALA A 183 8.68 13.58 -4.82
C ALA A 183 7.71 14.74 -4.58
N SER A 184 6.40 14.45 -4.52
CA SER A 184 5.40 15.46 -4.15
C SER A 184 5.30 15.59 -2.63
N LYS A 185 4.88 16.77 -2.17
CA LYS A 185 4.64 17.04 -0.73
C LYS A 185 3.64 16.08 -0.07
N ASN A 186 2.70 15.51 -0.84
CA ASN A 186 1.69 14.60 -0.32
C ASN A 186 2.09 13.11 -0.47
N GLY A 187 3.33 12.83 -0.89
CA GLY A 187 3.90 11.50 -1.08
C GLY A 187 3.31 10.72 -2.24
N ASP A 188 2.55 11.36 -3.12
CA ASP A 188 1.78 10.70 -4.19
C ASP A 188 2.56 10.57 -5.50
N SER A 189 3.61 11.35 -5.69
CA SER A 189 4.66 11.18 -6.71
C SER A 189 6.02 10.99 -6.05
N GLY A 190 6.96 10.51 -6.84
CA GLY A 190 8.28 10.06 -6.39
C GLY A 190 8.61 8.76 -7.09
N GLN A 191 9.75 8.68 -7.77
CA GLN A 191 10.08 7.49 -8.54
C GLN A 191 10.06 6.22 -7.65
N PHE A 192 10.40 6.35 -6.37
CA PHE A 192 10.28 5.28 -5.38
C PHE A 192 8.84 4.79 -5.20
N VAL A 193 7.89 5.68 -4.85
CA VAL A 193 6.48 5.27 -4.67
C VAL A 193 5.87 4.73 -5.97
N GLU A 194 6.32 5.24 -7.12
CA GLU A 194 5.91 4.78 -8.46
C GLU A 194 6.42 3.36 -8.74
N VAL A 195 7.70 3.07 -8.49
CA VAL A 195 8.28 1.73 -8.63
C VAL A 195 7.65 0.74 -7.63
N VAL A 196 7.38 1.16 -6.39
CA VAL A 196 6.67 0.33 -5.41
C VAL A 196 5.29 -0.06 -5.95
N ARG A 197 4.53 0.89 -6.52
CA ARG A 197 3.23 0.60 -7.14
C ARG A 197 3.37 -0.35 -8.33
N LEU A 198 4.36 -0.15 -9.19
CA LEU A 198 4.62 -1.02 -10.33
C LEU A 198 4.97 -2.45 -9.90
N LEU A 199 5.82 -2.63 -8.88
CA LEU A 199 6.12 -3.98 -8.38
C LEU A 199 4.95 -4.63 -7.64
N LYS A 200 4.09 -3.85 -7.00
CA LYS A 200 2.81 -4.35 -6.49
C LYS A 200 1.87 -4.77 -7.63
N ALA A 201 1.81 -4.00 -8.72
CA ALA A 201 1.04 -4.37 -9.90
C ALA A 201 1.58 -5.65 -10.55
N PHE A 202 2.90 -5.79 -10.66
CA PHE A 202 3.54 -7.04 -11.07
C PHE A 202 3.10 -8.20 -10.18
N ALA A 203 3.17 -8.05 -8.85
CA ALA A 203 2.78 -9.10 -7.92
C ALA A 203 1.28 -9.46 -7.99
N ARG A 204 0.43 -8.52 -8.41
CA ARG A 204 -1.02 -8.70 -8.54
C ARG A 204 -1.49 -8.97 -9.97
N SER A 205 -0.58 -8.96 -10.95
CA SER A 205 -0.88 -9.11 -12.38
C SER A 205 -1.56 -10.42 -12.77
N ARG A 206 -1.44 -11.45 -11.92
CA ARG A 206 -1.95 -12.79 -12.18
C ARG A 206 -2.72 -13.28 -10.96
N ASN A 207 -4.01 -13.52 -11.12
CA ASN A 207 -4.89 -13.94 -10.02
C ASN A 207 -4.43 -15.24 -9.35
N SER A 208 -3.79 -16.16 -10.09
CA SER A 208 -3.22 -17.40 -9.55
C SER A 208 -2.07 -17.17 -8.56
N TRP A 209 -1.50 -15.96 -8.48
CA TRP A 209 -0.46 -15.61 -7.51
C TRP A 209 -1.03 -15.08 -6.20
N LYS A 210 -2.33 -14.72 -6.17
CA LYS A 210 -3.02 -14.19 -4.99
C LYS A 210 -2.86 -15.18 -3.84
N GLY A 211 -2.39 -14.71 -2.69
CA GLY A 211 -2.13 -15.53 -1.51
C GLY A 211 -0.75 -16.23 -1.48
N MET A 212 -0.14 -16.51 -2.63
CA MET A 212 1.17 -17.16 -2.74
C MET A 212 2.34 -16.16 -2.76
N ILE A 213 2.14 -14.95 -3.29
CA ILE A 213 3.18 -13.93 -3.42
C ILE A 213 3.29 -13.04 -2.17
N SER A 214 4.47 -12.45 -1.96
CA SER A 214 4.73 -11.50 -0.86
C SER A 214 3.74 -10.33 -0.85
N ASN A 215 3.40 -9.85 0.36
CA ASN A 215 2.47 -8.75 0.54
C ASN A 215 3.11 -7.38 0.23
N GLY A 216 2.28 -6.33 0.19
CA GLY A 216 2.71 -4.99 -0.18
C GLY A 216 3.76 -4.37 0.74
N LEU A 217 3.74 -4.64 2.05
CA LEU A 217 4.74 -4.10 2.97
C LEU A 217 6.13 -4.72 2.73
N VAL A 218 6.18 -6.04 2.50
CA VAL A 218 7.42 -6.75 2.14
C VAL A 218 7.97 -6.20 0.82
N ILE A 219 7.12 -6.01 -0.19
CA ILE A 219 7.54 -5.42 -1.47
C ILE A 219 8.07 -4.00 -1.27
N SER A 220 7.36 -3.15 -0.53
CA SER A 220 7.80 -1.78 -0.24
C SER A 220 9.19 -1.73 0.43
N LYS A 221 9.43 -2.58 1.43
CA LYS A 221 10.72 -2.66 2.12
C LYS A 221 11.83 -3.16 1.21
N LEU A 222 11.57 -4.21 0.43
CA LEU A 222 12.53 -4.73 -0.55
C LEU A 222 12.91 -3.67 -1.60
N VAL A 223 11.96 -2.84 -2.04
CA VAL A 223 12.27 -1.72 -2.93
C VAL A 223 13.15 -0.69 -2.24
N ALA A 224 12.84 -0.34 -0.99
CA ALA A 224 13.63 0.64 -0.23
C ALA A 224 15.07 0.17 -0.01
N ASP A 225 15.28 -1.10 0.31
CA ASP A 225 16.60 -1.71 0.57
C ASP A 225 17.52 -1.74 -0.66
N HIS A 226 16.93 -1.67 -1.85
CA HIS A 226 17.63 -1.72 -3.12
C HIS A 226 17.37 -0.49 -3.98
N TRP A 227 16.91 0.60 -3.36
CA TRP A 227 16.50 1.78 -4.08
C TRP A 227 17.68 2.53 -4.68
N VAL A 228 17.60 2.82 -5.97
CA VAL A 228 18.50 3.73 -6.68
C VAL A 228 17.67 4.53 -7.67
N GLU A 229 17.61 5.85 -7.49
CA GLU A 229 16.93 6.73 -8.42
C GLU A 229 17.67 6.76 -9.76
N VAL A 230 16.91 6.72 -10.86
CA VAL A 230 17.42 6.92 -12.22
C VAL A 230 16.59 8.01 -12.88
N ALA A 231 17.13 9.23 -12.89
CA ALA A 231 16.43 10.40 -13.42
C ALA A 231 15.86 10.14 -14.82
N ASP A 232 14.58 10.50 -15.00
CA ASP A 232 13.82 10.37 -16.24
C ASP A 232 13.78 8.95 -16.84
N ARG A 233 13.96 7.91 -16.01
CA ARG A 233 14.11 6.52 -16.46
C ARG A 233 13.41 5.51 -15.54
N ASP A 234 12.10 5.68 -15.36
CA ASP A 234 11.26 4.77 -14.55
C ASP A 234 11.32 3.31 -15.01
N ASP A 235 11.47 3.09 -16.32
CA ASP A 235 11.67 1.79 -16.93
C ASP A 235 12.94 1.10 -16.43
N LYS A 236 14.03 1.87 -16.34
CA LYS A 236 15.33 1.38 -15.86
C LYS A 236 15.32 1.21 -14.35
N ALA A 237 14.84 2.19 -13.59
CA ALA A 237 14.74 2.11 -12.13
C ALA A 237 13.92 0.88 -11.70
N LEU A 238 12.76 0.64 -12.33
CA LEU A 238 11.95 -0.55 -12.10
C LEU A 238 12.73 -1.83 -12.37
N ARG A 239 13.38 -1.96 -13.53
CA ARG A 239 14.09 -3.18 -13.91
C ARG A 239 15.29 -3.44 -13.00
N ASP A 240 16.06 -2.42 -12.67
CA ASP A 240 17.27 -2.54 -11.86
C ASP A 240 16.91 -2.91 -10.40
N VAL A 241 15.89 -2.26 -9.81
CA VAL A 241 15.37 -2.64 -8.49
C VAL A 241 14.81 -4.07 -8.52
N ALA A 242 14.02 -4.44 -9.54
CA ALA A 242 13.48 -5.78 -9.66
C ALA A 242 14.57 -6.87 -9.74
N LYS A 243 15.67 -6.60 -10.47
CA LYS A 243 16.85 -7.47 -10.52
C LYS A 243 17.53 -7.56 -9.15
N ALA A 244 17.73 -6.44 -8.47
CA ALA A 244 18.35 -6.42 -7.15
C ALA A 244 17.52 -7.21 -6.11
N ILE A 245 16.20 -7.06 -6.13
CA ILE A 245 15.28 -7.84 -5.28
C ILE A 245 15.36 -9.33 -5.62
N ARG A 246 15.34 -9.70 -6.90
CA ARG A 246 15.52 -11.10 -7.34
C ARG A 246 16.83 -11.64 -6.75
N ASP A 247 17.95 -10.96 -7.00
CA ASP A 247 19.26 -11.44 -6.59
C ASP A 247 19.35 -11.58 -5.06
N LYS A 248 18.88 -10.57 -4.32
CA LYS A 248 18.81 -10.64 -2.85
C LYS A 248 17.96 -11.81 -2.37
N LEU A 249 16.78 -12.03 -2.96
CA LEU A 249 15.88 -13.10 -2.57
C LEU A 249 16.34 -14.48 -3.05
N ALA A 250 17.30 -14.59 -3.98
CA ALA A 250 17.96 -15.85 -4.30
C ALA A 250 18.82 -16.35 -3.12
N TRP A 251 19.51 -15.42 -2.45
CA TRP A 251 20.40 -15.72 -1.33
C TRP A 251 19.71 -15.69 0.03
N ASN A 252 18.89 -14.66 0.31
CA ASN A 252 18.25 -14.47 1.61
C ASN A 252 16.82 -13.89 1.50
N GLN A 253 15.83 -14.68 1.94
CA GLN A 253 14.43 -14.26 1.95
C GLN A 253 14.01 -13.47 3.20
N ALA A 254 14.90 -13.31 4.19
CA ALA A 254 14.59 -12.49 5.36
C ALA A 254 14.43 -11.02 4.97
N VAL A 255 13.43 -10.34 5.54
CA VAL A 255 13.21 -8.89 5.33
C VAL A 255 12.96 -8.26 6.68
N GLU A 256 13.85 -7.33 7.04
CA GLU A 256 13.80 -6.59 8.30
C GLU A 256 12.62 -5.62 8.32
N HIS A 257 12.09 -5.38 9.52
CA HIS A 257 11.05 -4.39 9.71
C HIS A 257 11.66 -2.98 9.66
N PRO A 258 11.05 -2.01 8.95
CA PRO A 258 11.63 -0.68 8.79
C PRO A 258 11.66 0.19 10.06
N VAL A 259 11.20 -0.33 11.20
CA VAL A 259 10.93 0.49 12.40
C VAL A 259 11.24 -0.32 13.65
N LEU A 260 10.69 -1.52 13.74
CA LEU A 260 10.93 -2.43 14.85
C LEU A 260 12.21 -3.23 14.59
N ASP A 261 12.93 -3.56 15.66
CA ASP A 261 14.07 -4.47 15.62
C ASP A 261 13.59 -5.94 15.54
N GLU A 262 12.92 -6.27 14.44
CA GLU A 262 12.45 -7.61 14.11
C GLU A 262 12.43 -7.84 12.59
N ASN A 263 12.20 -9.08 12.16
CA ASN A 263 11.95 -9.40 10.76
C ASN A 263 10.44 -9.38 10.45
N ILE A 264 10.04 -8.73 9.34
CA ILE A 264 8.69 -8.87 8.77
C ILE A 264 8.47 -10.32 8.32
N ILE A 265 9.48 -10.88 7.66
CA ILE A 265 9.54 -12.28 7.25
C ILE A 265 10.94 -12.82 7.47
N ALA A 266 11.04 -14.06 7.94
CA ALA A 266 12.31 -14.75 8.17
C ALA A 266 12.85 -15.40 6.89
N HIS A 267 14.13 -15.79 6.92
CA HIS A 267 14.74 -16.60 5.88
C HIS A 267 13.94 -17.89 5.63
N GLY A 268 13.89 -18.34 4.38
CA GLY A 268 13.14 -19.54 4.01
C GLY A 268 11.65 -19.34 3.75
N ASN A 269 11.11 -18.13 3.94
CA ASN A 269 9.69 -17.81 3.71
C ASN A 269 9.23 -18.16 2.28
N ALA A 270 8.16 -18.95 2.16
CA ALA A 270 7.65 -19.44 0.88
C ALA A 270 7.16 -18.34 -0.06
N LYS A 271 6.55 -17.26 0.46
CA LYS A 271 6.02 -16.17 -0.36
C LYS A 271 7.13 -15.31 -0.96
N ALA A 272 8.21 -15.12 -0.22
CA ALA A 272 9.40 -14.45 -0.71
C ALA A 272 10.18 -15.28 -1.73
N LYS A 273 10.28 -16.61 -1.53
CA LYS A 273 10.80 -17.52 -2.57
C LYS A 273 9.94 -17.46 -3.84
N PHE A 274 8.63 -17.46 -3.70
CA PHE A 274 7.73 -17.34 -4.84
C PHE A 274 7.90 -15.99 -5.57
N LEU A 275 8.06 -14.88 -4.84
CA LEU A 275 8.38 -13.58 -5.45
C LEU A 275 9.71 -13.63 -6.23
N HIS A 276 10.76 -14.24 -5.66
CA HIS A 276 12.03 -14.49 -6.36
C HIS A 276 11.79 -15.25 -7.67
N ASP A 277 11.12 -16.39 -7.62
CA ASP A 277 10.92 -17.26 -8.79
C ASP A 277 10.17 -16.52 -9.90
N LYS A 278 9.20 -15.68 -9.53
CA LYS A 278 8.45 -14.88 -10.49
C LYS A 278 9.27 -13.74 -11.07
N LEU A 279 10.10 -13.07 -10.28
CA LEU A 279 11.02 -12.07 -10.81
C LEU A 279 12.06 -12.72 -11.75
N ASP A 280 12.67 -13.84 -11.36
CA ASP A 280 13.64 -14.56 -12.20
C ASP A 280 13.02 -15.02 -13.53
N GLU A 281 11.81 -15.57 -13.49
CA GLU A 281 11.08 -15.99 -14.68
C GLU A 281 10.76 -14.80 -15.59
N LYS A 282 10.18 -13.72 -15.04
CA LYS A 282 9.59 -12.64 -15.85
C LYS A 282 10.58 -11.58 -16.29
N LEU A 283 11.66 -11.34 -15.54
CA LEU A 283 12.70 -10.40 -15.95
C LEU A 283 13.37 -10.80 -17.26
N LYS A 284 13.42 -12.11 -17.58
CA LYS A 284 13.96 -12.63 -18.86
C LYS A 284 13.24 -12.07 -20.09
N HIS A 285 11.96 -11.72 -19.95
CA HIS A 285 11.23 -11.08 -21.06
C HIS A 285 11.78 -9.69 -21.40
N LEU A 286 12.38 -8.98 -20.43
CA LEU A 286 12.93 -7.63 -20.61
C LEU A 286 14.37 -7.63 -21.16
N ASP A 287 15.02 -8.79 -21.31
CA ASP A 287 16.39 -8.86 -21.82
C ASP A 287 16.50 -8.44 -23.29
N VAL A 288 15.41 -8.59 -24.06
CA VAL A 288 15.34 -8.09 -25.44
C VAL A 288 15.57 -6.58 -25.51
N LEU A 289 15.27 -5.83 -24.45
CA LEU A 289 15.48 -4.38 -24.40
C LEU A 289 16.97 -4.00 -24.45
N ASP A 290 17.89 -4.92 -24.14
CA ASP A 290 19.33 -4.66 -24.22
C ASP A 290 19.93 -4.89 -25.61
N ASN A 291 19.15 -5.46 -26.54
CA ASN A 291 19.54 -5.60 -27.93
C ASN A 291 19.50 -4.23 -28.65
N SER A 292 20.55 -3.87 -29.40
CA SER A 292 20.60 -2.65 -30.21
C SER A 292 19.49 -2.58 -31.25
N GLU A 293 19.05 -3.73 -31.75
CA GLU A 293 18.01 -3.87 -32.77
C GLU A 293 16.59 -3.99 -32.16
N CYS A 294 16.43 -3.77 -30.86
CA CYS A 294 15.11 -3.82 -30.22
C CYS A 294 14.23 -2.69 -30.75
N ASP A 295 13.18 -3.03 -31.51
CA ASP A 295 12.17 -2.09 -31.97
C ASP A 295 11.09 -1.83 -30.90
N HIS A 296 10.22 -0.85 -31.15
CA HIS A 296 9.17 -0.47 -30.21
C HIS A 296 8.18 -1.60 -29.96
N ALA A 297 7.74 -2.30 -31.00
CA ALA A 297 6.79 -3.40 -30.89
C ALA A 297 7.34 -4.53 -30.00
N THR A 298 8.60 -4.89 -30.18
CA THR A 298 9.30 -5.88 -29.35
C THR A 298 9.39 -5.43 -27.90
N ALA A 299 9.74 -4.15 -27.67
CA ALA A 299 9.84 -3.60 -26.33
C ALA A 299 8.48 -3.56 -25.60
N MET A 300 7.41 -3.14 -26.28
CA MET A 300 6.08 -3.13 -25.70
C MET A 300 5.58 -4.54 -25.39
N SER A 301 5.79 -5.49 -26.31
CA SER A 301 5.48 -6.90 -26.08
C SER A 301 6.24 -7.49 -24.89
N ALA A 302 7.48 -7.04 -24.63
CA ALA A 302 8.24 -7.46 -23.45
C ALA A 302 7.61 -6.97 -22.14
N TRP A 303 7.18 -5.71 -22.08
CA TRP A 303 6.50 -5.14 -20.91
C TRP A 303 5.12 -5.76 -20.67
N ASP A 304 4.36 -6.03 -21.73
CA ASP A 304 3.10 -6.79 -21.68
C ASP A 304 3.30 -8.16 -21.02
N LYS A 305 4.34 -8.90 -21.42
CA LYS A 305 4.68 -10.19 -20.82
C LYS A 305 5.09 -10.07 -19.35
N PHE A 306 5.83 -9.02 -18.99
CA PHE A 306 6.22 -8.77 -17.60
C PHE A 306 4.98 -8.54 -16.72
N PHE A 307 4.12 -7.61 -17.11
CA PHE A 307 2.92 -7.21 -16.37
C PHE A 307 1.66 -8.05 -16.62
N ALA A 308 1.72 -9.05 -17.51
CA ALA A 308 0.54 -9.81 -17.97
C ALA A 308 -0.63 -8.90 -18.40
N THR A 309 -0.35 -8.02 -19.34
CA THR A 309 -1.31 -7.10 -19.95
C THR A 309 -1.10 -7.06 -21.46
N ASP A 310 -1.99 -6.41 -22.20
CA ASP A 310 -1.88 -6.06 -23.62
C ASP A 310 -1.79 -4.53 -23.84
N TRP A 311 -1.76 -3.76 -22.74
CA TRP A 311 -1.82 -2.31 -22.75
C TRP A 311 -0.61 -1.66 -23.43
N PHE A 312 0.60 -2.23 -23.25
CA PHE A 312 1.82 -1.65 -23.80
C PHE A 312 1.85 -1.76 -25.32
N SER A 313 1.45 -2.90 -25.87
CA SER A 313 1.37 -3.10 -27.33
C SER A 313 0.41 -2.13 -28.03
N GLY A 314 -0.56 -1.58 -27.29
CA GLY A 314 -1.45 -0.51 -27.77
C GLY A 314 -0.83 0.90 -27.76
N GLN A 315 0.36 1.09 -27.18
CA GLN A 315 0.98 2.41 -27.08
C GLN A 315 1.78 2.77 -28.35
N PRO A 316 1.69 4.01 -28.83
CA PRO A 316 2.47 4.45 -29.98
C PRO A 316 3.96 4.62 -29.64
N GLU A 317 4.79 4.66 -30.68
CA GLU A 317 6.18 5.13 -30.61
C GLU A 317 6.24 6.53 -29.97
N PRO A 318 7.25 6.84 -29.14
CA PRO A 318 7.41 8.14 -28.48
C PRO A 318 7.33 9.36 -29.44
N ASP A 319 7.93 9.26 -30.63
CA ASP A 319 7.91 10.33 -31.63
C ASP A 319 6.53 10.49 -32.27
N GLY A 320 5.77 9.40 -32.40
CA GLY A 320 4.36 9.41 -32.78
C GLY A 320 3.48 10.04 -31.70
N ALA A 321 3.77 9.80 -30.42
CA ALA A 321 3.05 10.37 -29.29
C ALA A 321 3.23 11.90 -29.19
N ARG A 322 4.46 12.41 -29.43
CA ARG A 322 4.72 13.87 -29.54
C ARG A 322 3.97 14.50 -30.70
N SER A 323 3.90 13.83 -31.86
CA SER A 323 3.14 14.30 -33.03
C SER A 323 1.62 14.32 -32.80
N LEU A 324 1.08 13.29 -32.13
CA LEU A 324 -0.33 13.22 -31.75
C LEU A 324 -0.70 14.30 -30.72
N ALA A 325 0.12 14.52 -29.70
CA ALA A 325 -0.09 15.58 -28.70
C ALA A 325 0.03 17.00 -29.30
N GLN A 326 0.85 17.19 -30.34
CA GLN A 326 0.90 18.46 -31.08
C GLN A 326 -0.33 18.66 -31.99
N LYS A 327 -0.91 17.58 -32.54
CA LYS A 327 -2.13 17.65 -33.35
C LYS A 327 -3.40 17.85 -32.52
N VAL A 328 -3.43 17.26 -31.32
CA VAL A 328 -4.52 17.39 -30.35
C VAL A 328 -4.09 18.45 -29.33
N GLY A 329 -4.15 19.73 -29.71
CA GLY A 329 -3.82 20.85 -28.81
C GLY A 329 -4.60 20.79 -27.48
N PRO A 330 -4.21 21.58 -26.45
CA PRO A 330 -4.81 21.50 -25.13
C PRO A 330 -6.33 21.67 -25.22
N ALA A 331 -7.07 20.70 -24.69
CA ALA A 331 -8.53 20.71 -24.68
C ALA A 331 -9.04 21.94 -23.91
N VAL A 332 -9.45 22.97 -24.63
CA VAL A 332 -10.21 24.09 -24.08
C VAL A 332 -11.57 23.53 -23.68
N LYS A 333 -11.78 23.28 -22.38
CA LYS A 333 -13.12 23.04 -21.83
C LYS A 333 -13.97 24.28 -22.09
N ARG A 334 -14.83 24.24 -23.11
CA ARG A 334 -15.91 25.22 -23.27
C ARG A 334 -16.89 25.00 -22.12
N GLY A 335 -17.02 26.00 -21.26
CA GLY A 335 -17.97 26.01 -20.15
C GLY A 335 -19.39 25.86 -20.66
N GLU A 336 -20.17 25.04 -19.97
CA GLU A 336 -21.60 24.89 -20.20
C GLU A 336 -22.31 26.21 -19.92
N THR A 337 -22.96 26.74 -20.95
CA THR A 337 -23.89 27.85 -20.88
C THR A 337 -25.09 27.43 -20.05
N ARG A 338 -25.30 28.09 -18.90
CA ARG A 338 -26.58 28.09 -18.19
C ARG A 338 -27.59 28.87 -19.03
N TYR A 339 -28.67 28.22 -19.44
CA TYR A 339 -29.87 28.93 -19.89
C TYR A 339 -30.63 29.46 -18.67
N ALA A 340 -31.09 30.70 -18.81
CA ALA A 340 -31.90 31.46 -17.86
C ALA A 340 -33.34 30.96 -17.80
#